data_AF-A8H3T4-F1
#
_entry.id   AF-A8H3T4-F1
#
_cell.length_a   1.000
_cell.length_b   1.000
_cell.length_c   1.000
_cell.angle_alpha   90.00
_cell.angle_beta   90.00
_cell.angle_gamma   90.00
#
_symmetry.space_group_name_H-M   'P 1'
#
loop_
_entity.id
_entity.type
_entity.pdbx_description
1 polymer ?
#
loop_
_entity_poly.entity_id
_entity_poly.type
_entity_poly.pdbx_seq_one_letter_code
_entity_poly.pdbx_strand_id
1 'polypeptide(L)'
;MISIIQTKLNLGSLPSFDGELLDIAGEYQIRNINHQRHHEVDKFPLLFSDTRLKDCLEINLFLEYRYKGKFLRPSRGGHKNLLGGVTVKTIKSIANSLKVFLVWLEAAGLEWKDLYAVSASEKAKEWLLPYRFRTHLIDRIKNNELSLDTANLYISHVRQLYEWAWRTRRIEKLPFKYTDKVIRKKRSNSEFDLIFASFSYDRGMVVQTNDLTIPKKHRQKKMVLNDGLSPYSQKELKDFYSTNHMQSESRRLWADLALLCGLRAFEVVLLKESEIVDTALDDTKVYSVDVLGKFNKHRQILVPRSLMSRLWNYRNSPERLKRSAKWGANQNAEIDKPLFINRSGNILNEGSITNITSNAAKELLTSKIEFYRSFHDLRSTFATSLARFLLEKDLPLGFIQYRLMTLLGHSKFSTTEKYIDLARTITYDKRMKSWVEDVFGGLEQELSVEVTELEIGVR
;
A
#
# COMPACT_ATOMS: atom_id res chain seq x y z
N MET A 1 -30.36 -5.42 3.44
CA MET A 1 -29.30 -4.64 2.73
C MET A 1 -28.16 -4.33 3.68
N ILE A 2 -26.99 -4.92 3.46
CA ILE A 2 -25.83 -4.74 4.36
C ILE A 2 -25.09 -3.42 4.07
N SER A 3 -24.87 -2.63 5.11
CA SER A 3 -24.16 -1.35 5.06
C SER A 3 -22.94 -1.35 5.98
N ILE A 4 -22.04 -0.37 5.79
CA ILE A 4 -20.90 -0.12 6.67
C ILE A 4 -21.10 1.24 7.31
N ILE A 5 -21.18 1.26 8.63
CA ILE A 5 -21.32 2.47 9.44
C ILE A 5 -19.95 2.79 10.04
N GLN A 6 -19.45 4.00 9.80
CA GLN A 6 -18.21 4.47 10.43
C GLN A 6 -18.57 5.23 11.70
N THR A 7 -18.19 4.69 12.86
CA THR A 7 -18.51 5.29 14.15
C THR A 7 -17.28 5.48 15.02
N LYS A 8 -17.39 6.33 16.03
CA LYS A 8 -16.42 6.43 17.12
C LYS A 8 -16.69 5.28 18.09
N LEU A 9 -15.68 4.47 18.36
CA LEU A 9 -15.83 3.27 19.19
C LEU A 9 -14.74 3.23 20.25
N ASN A 10 -15.12 3.04 21.52
CA ASN A 10 -14.17 2.78 22.59
C ASN A 10 -13.78 1.29 22.56
N LEU A 11 -12.52 1.03 22.24
CA LEU A 11 -11.93 -0.31 22.20
C LEU A 11 -10.96 -0.51 23.37
N GLY A 12 -11.27 0.11 24.51
CA GLY A 12 -10.51 0.02 25.74
C GLY A 12 -10.30 -1.39 26.28
N SER A 13 -9.45 -1.49 27.29
CA SER A 13 -9.18 -2.73 28.03
C SER A 13 -10.06 -2.83 29.28
N LEU A 14 -10.32 -4.08 29.71
CA LEU A 14 -11.06 -4.39 30.95
C LEU A 14 -12.46 -3.74 30.97
N PRO A 15 -13.39 -4.22 30.12
CA PRO A 15 -14.77 -3.76 30.16
C PRO A 15 -15.43 -4.19 31.48
N SER A 16 -16.05 -3.24 32.19
CA SER A 16 -16.95 -3.48 33.32
C SER A 16 -18.38 -3.10 32.93
N PHE A 17 -19.34 -3.73 33.59
CA PHE A 17 -20.74 -3.42 33.45
C PHE A 17 -21.26 -3.10 34.85
N ASP A 18 -21.60 -1.83 35.07
CA ASP A 18 -21.95 -1.32 36.39
C ASP A 18 -23.48 -1.38 36.64
N GLY A 19 -24.22 -2.05 35.75
CA GLY A 19 -25.69 -2.20 35.83
C GLY A 19 -26.47 -1.12 35.09
N GLU A 20 -25.81 -0.03 34.68
CA GLU A 20 -26.45 1.09 33.97
C GLU A 20 -26.92 0.69 32.56
N LEU A 21 -28.18 0.99 32.28
CA LEU A 21 -28.79 0.87 30.96
C LEU A 21 -28.98 2.27 30.37
N LEU A 22 -28.60 2.42 29.11
CA LEU A 22 -28.87 3.63 28.33
C LEU A 22 -30.12 3.41 27.51
N ASP A 23 -31.09 4.31 27.66
CA ASP A 23 -32.26 4.34 26.80
C ASP A 23 -31.85 4.79 25.39
N ILE A 24 -32.13 3.94 24.41
CA ILE A 24 -32.11 4.30 22.99
C ILE A 24 -33.54 4.67 22.60
N ALA A 25 -33.70 5.56 21.62
CA ALA A 25 -34.99 5.96 21.06
C ALA A 25 -36.01 4.80 20.99
N GLY A 26 -37.16 4.97 21.66
CA GLY A 26 -38.21 3.96 21.81
C GLY A 26 -38.17 3.23 23.16
N GLU A 27 -38.53 1.95 23.17
CA GLU A 27 -38.53 1.05 24.36
C GLU A 27 -37.22 0.25 24.52
N TYR A 28 -36.17 0.59 23.76
CA TYR A 28 -34.95 -0.21 23.69
C TYR A 28 -33.88 0.31 24.64
N GLN A 29 -33.39 -0.57 25.53
CA GLN A 29 -32.30 -0.29 26.45
C GLN A 29 -31.03 -1.03 26.06
N ILE A 30 -29.88 -0.35 26.08
CA ILE A 30 -28.57 -0.98 25.88
C ILE A 30 -27.71 -0.89 27.13
N ARG A 31 -26.84 -1.87 27.31
CA ARG A 31 -25.88 -1.89 28.42
C ARG A 31 -24.81 -0.84 28.20
N ASN A 32 -24.61 0.04 29.18
CA ASN A 32 -23.46 0.92 29.19
C ASN A 32 -22.21 0.12 29.59
N ILE A 33 -21.20 0.05 28.73
CA ILE A 33 -19.95 -0.67 29.02
C ILE A 33 -18.86 0.35 29.32
N ASN A 34 -18.42 0.36 30.58
CA ASN A 34 -17.32 1.19 31.04
C ASN A 34 -15.99 0.47 30.80
N HIS A 35 -14.95 1.22 30.45
CA HIS A 35 -13.61 0.68 30.20
C HIS A 35 -12.62 1.30 31.17
N GLN A 36 -11.95 0.51 32.00
CA GLN A 36 -10.96 1.03 32.94
C GLN A 36 -9.82 1.80 32.25
N ARG A 37 -9.47 1.42 31.02
CA ARG A 37 -8.58 2.22 30.15
C ARG A 37 -9.28 2.47 28.83
N HIS A 38 -9.66 3.71 28.61
CA HIS A 38 -10.30 4.15 27.38
C HIS A 38 -9.30 4.09 26.22
N HIS A 39 -9.77 3.60 25.07
CA HIS A 39 -9.04 3.67 23.80
C HIS A 39 -10.04 4.01 22.71
N GLU A 40 -10.25 5.30 22.49
CA GLU A 40 -11.20 5.77 21.51
C GLU A 40 -10.62 5.68 20.10
N VAL A 41 -11.40 5.09 19.20
CA VAL A 41 -11.04 4.92 17.80
C VAL A 41 -12.06 5.60 16.92
N ASP A 42 -11.64 6.64 16.22
CA ASP A 42 -12.48 7.32 15.24
C ASP A 42 -12.63 6.51 13.95
N LYS A 43 -13.82 6.63 13.34
CA LYS A 43 -14.16 6.05 12.03
C LYS A 43 -13.96 4.53 11.95
N PHE A 44 -14.18 3.81 13.05
CA PHE A 44 -14.16 2.35 13.07
C PHE A 44 -15.32 1.81 12.21
N PRO A 45 -15.07 0.95 11.22
CA PRO A 45 -16.12 0.46 10.34
C PRO A 45 -16.83 -0.76 10.95
N LEU A 46 -18.14 -0.63 11.15
CA LEU A 46 -19.02 -1.70 11.60
C LEU A 46 -19.98 -2.09 10.48
N LEU A 47 -20.24 -3.38 10.32
CA LEU A 47 -21.27 -3.90 9.44
C LEU A 47 -22.64 -3.81 10.12
N PHE A 48 -23.66 -3.45 9.36
CA PHE A 48 -25.04 -3.38 9.85
C PHE A 48 -26.00 -3.89 8.77
N SER A 49 -27.00 -4.66 9.18
CA SER A 49 -28.11 -5.11 8.33
C SER A 49 -29.32 -5.46 9.20
N ASP A 50 -30.50 -5.00 8.82
CA ASP A 50 -31.75 -5.29 9.53
C ASP A 50 -32.12 -6.78 9.43
N THR A 51 -31.85 -7.40 8.27
CA THR A 51 -32.17 -8.79 7.96
C THR A 51 -31.23 -9.80 8.61
N ARG A 52 -29.98 -9.42 8.89
CA ARG A 52 -28.88 -10.31 9.31
C ARG A 52 -28.08 -9.74 10.47
N LEU A 53 -28.77 -9.13 11.43
CA LEU A 53 -28.13 -8.44 12.55
C LEU A 53 -27.14 -9.33 13.32
N LYS A 54 -27.52 -10.58 13.61
CA LYS A 54 -26.68 -11.54 14.34
C LYS A 54 -25.35 -11.82 13.64
N ASP A 55 -25.35 -11.94 12.31
CA ASP A 55 -24.13 -12.16 11.53
C ASP A 55 -23.24 -10.93 11.50
N CYS A 56 -23.85 -9.75 11.36
CA CYS A 56 -23.14 -8.48 11.42
C CYS A 56 -22.45 -8.30 12.78
N LEU A 57 -23.12 -8.63 13.89
CA LEU A 57 -22.54 -8.57 15.24
C LEU A 57 -21.34 -9.51 15.39
N GLU A 58 -21.44 -10.75 14.92
CA GLU A 58 -20.34 -11.72 14.96
C GLU A 58 -19.13 -11.28 14.14
N ILE A 59 -19.36 -10.73 12.95
CA ILE A 59 -18.29 -10.21 12.12
C ILE A 59 -17.69 -8.93 12.74
N ASN A 60 -18.50 -8.06 13.35
CA ASN A 60 -18.00 -6.88 14.06
C ASN A 60 -17.09 -7.28 15.23
N LEU A 61 -17.43 -8.34 15.97
CA LEU A 61 -16.55 -8.90 17.00
C LEU A 61 -15.24 -9.44 16.40
N PHE A 62 -15.30 -10.09 15.24
CA PHE A 62 -14.10 -10.48 14.51
C PHE A 62 -13.22 -9.26 14.16
N LEU A 63 -13.80 -8.17 13.66
CA LEU A 63 -13.08 -6.93 13.34
C LEU A 63 -12.41 -6.33 14.59
N GLU A 64 -13.10 -6.35 15.74
CA GLU A 64 -12.53 -5.94 17.03
C GLU A 64 -11.32 -6.80 17.40
N TYR A 65 -11.42 -8.13 17.29
CA TYR A 65 -10.33 -9.04 17.62
C TYR A 65 -9.09 -8.82 16.75
N ARG A 66 -9.30 -8.48 15.47
CA ARG A 66 -8.23 -8.09 14.54
C ARG A 66 -7.59 -6.78 14.94
N TYR A 67 -8.39 -5.79 15.34
CA TYR A 67 -7.88 -4.50 15.80
C TYR A 67 -7.12 -4.62 17.11
N LYS A 68 -7.62 -5.36 18.10
CA LYS A 68 -6.95 -5.57 19.39
C LYS A 68 -5.76 -6.54 19.31
N GLY A 69 -5.48 -7.13 18.14
CA GLY A 69 -4.40 -8.11 17.97
C GLY A 69 -4.63 -9.42 18.75
N LYS A 70 -5.86 -9.69 19.19
CA LYS A 70 -6.29 -10.95 19.83
C LYS A 70 -6.29 -12.11 18.83
N PHE A 71 -6.54 -11.81 17.56
CA PHE A 71 -6.53 -12.79 16.47
C PHE A 71 -5.68 -12.28 15.29
N LEU A 72 -4.75 -13.12 14.84
CA LEU A 72 -3.80 -12.83 13.75
C LEU A 72 -3.12 -11.46 13.87
N ARG A 73 -2.11 -11.37 14.74
CA ARG A 73 -1.27 -10.18 14.86
C ARG A 73 -0.58 -9.87 13.52
N PRO A 74 -0.37 -8.58 13.18
CA PRO A 74 0.38 -8.21 11.98
C PRO A 74 1.75 -8.90 11.98
N SER A 75 2.16 -9.45 10.82
CA SER A 75 3.51 -9.99 10.64
C SER A 75 4.58 -8.93 10.88
N ARG A 76 5.83 -9.37 11.15
CA ARG A 76 6.95 -8.45 11.44
C ARG A 76 7.02 -7.32 10.41
N GLY A 77 6.93 -6.09 10.93
CA GLY A 77 6.99 -4.83 10.19
C GLY A 77 5.65 -4.26 9.67
N GLY A 78 4.53 -4.99 9.72
CA GLY A 78 3.24 -4.37 9.37
C GLY A 78 2.92 -3.22 10.31
N HIS A 79 2.28 -2.13 9.84
CA HIS A 79 1.83 -1.05 10.72
C HIS A 79 0.89 -1.63 11.79
N LYS A 80 1.38 -1.73 13.02
CA LYS A 80 0.60 -2.12 14.19
C LYS A 80 -0.08 -0.88 14.73
N ASN A 81 -1.31 -1.03 15.21
CA ASN A 81 -1.92 0.02 16.02
C ASN A 81 -1.36 -0.03 17.45
N LEU A 82 -1.78 0.92 18.28
CA LEU A 82 -1.35 1.03 19.69
C LEU A 82 -1.71 -0.22 20.53
N LEU A 83 -2.77 -0.94 20.16
CA LEU A 83 -3.19 -2.19 20.83
C LEU A 83 -2.49 -3.44 20.29
N GLY A 84 -1.55 -3.30 19.34
CA GLY A 84 -0.77 -4.41 18.78
C GLY A 84 -1.46 -5.22 17.67
N GLY A 85 -2.65 -4.81 17.21
CA GLY A 85 -3.36 -5.38 16.07
C GLY A 85 -3.25 -4.55 14.79
N VAL A 86 -4.17 -4.78 13.85
CA VAL A 86 -4.13 -4.13 12.53
C VAL A 86 -4.70 -2.69 12.55
N THR A 87 -4.26 -1.85 11.63
CA THR A 87 -4.77 -0.47 11.49
C THR A 87 -6.24 -0.41 11.06
N VAL A 88 -6.91 0.73 11.31
CA VAL A 88 -8.29 0.99 10.86
C VAL A 88 -8.41 0.89 9.33
N LYS A 89 -7.38 1.29 8.57
CA LYS A 89 -7.34 1.15 7.10
C LYS A 89 -7.45 -0.32 6.68
N THR A 90 -6.75 -1.20 7.37
CA THR A 90 -6.83 -2.66 7.14
C THR A 90 -8.20 -3.22 7.55
N ILE A 91 -8.75 -2.81 8.70
CA ILE A 91 -10.09 -3.21 9.14
C ILE A 91 -11.14 -2.80 8.12
N LYS A 92 -11.08 -1.59 7.56
CA LYS A 92 -11.99 -1.13 6.50
C LYS A 92 -11.93 -2.02 5.25
N SER A 93 -10.74 -2.46 4.84
CA SER A 93 -10.58 -3.40 3.73
C SER A 93 -11.21 -4.76 4.03
N ILE A 94 -11.04 -5.27 5.26
CA ILE A 94 -11.67 -6.52 5.72
C ILE A 94 -13.19 -6.37 5.73
N ALA A 95 -13.73 -5.31 6.34
CA ALA A 95 -15.16 -5.03 6.42
C ALA A 95 -15.80 -4.94 5.02
N ASN A 96 -15.17 -4.25 4.07
CA ASN A 96 -15.64 -4.20 2.68
C ASN A 96 -15.71 -5.58 2.03
N SER A 97 -14.72 -6.44 2.28
CA SER A 97 -14.68 -7.80 1.72
C SER A 97 -15.77 -8.68 2.34
N LEU A 98 -15.97 -8.58 3.65
CA LEU A 98 -17.01 -9.33 4.37
C LEU A 98 -18.41 -8.81 4.06
N LYS A 99 -18.59 -7.52 3.77
CA LYS A 99 -19.84 -6.99 3.21
C LYS A 99 -20.19 -7.70 1.91
N VAL A 100 -19.26 -7.81 0.96
CA VAL A 100 -19.50 -8.51 -0.32
C VAL A 100 -19.90 -9.97 -0.09
N PHE A 101 -19.26 -10.64 0.86
CA PHE A 101 -19.61 -12.00 1.23
C PHE A 101 -21.02 -12.11 1.85
N LEU A 102 -21.37 -11.23 2.78
CA LEU A 102 -22.70 -11.22 3.40
C LEU A 102 -23.81 -10.88 2.39
N VAL A 103 -23.56 -9.97 1.44
CA VAL A 103 -24.54 -9.63 0.40
C VAL A 103 -24.81 -10.84 -0.50
N TRP A 104 -23.76 -11.59 -0.83
CA TRP A 104 -23.89 -12.85 -1.56
C TRP A 104 -24.69 -13.90 -0.75
N LEU A 105 -24.47 -13.99 0.56
CA LEU A 105 -25.24 -14.88 1.45
C LEU A 105 -26.71 -14.48 1.57
N GLU A 106 -27.00 -13.18 1.64
CA GLU A 106 -28.37 -12.64 1.66
C GLU A 106 -29.11 -13.00 0.36
N ALA A 107 -28.46 -12.84 -0.80
CA ALA A 107 -29.02 -13.22 -2.09
C ALA A 107 -29.22 -14.74 -2.25
N ALA A 108 -28.35 -15.55 -1.64
CA ALA A 108 -28.44 -17.01 -1.68
C ALA A 108 -29.36 -17.61 -0.60
N GLY A 109 -29.80 -16.82 0.38
CA GLY A 109 -30.63 -17.30 1.51
C GLY A 109 -29.91 -18.29 2.43
N LEU A 110 -28.58 -18.20 2.58
CA LEU A 110 -27.77 -19.17 3.35
C LEU A 110 -27.22 -18.57 4.65
N GLU A 111 -27.01 -19.36 5.69
CA GLU A 111 -26.21 -18.95 6.86
C GLU A 111 -24.73 -19.26 6.69
N TRP A 112 -23.86 -18.35 7.16
CA TRP A 112 -22.42 -18.56 7.04
C TRP A 112 -21.88 -19.65 7.98
N LYS A 113 -22.62 -19.95 9.06
CA LYS A 113 -22.29 -20.98 10.05
C LYS A 113 -22.79 -22.37 9.64
N ASP A 114 -23.63 -22.48 8.61
CA ASP A 114 -24.15 -23.75 8.11
C ASP A 114 -23.03 -24.58 7.50
N LEU A 115 -22.30 -25.27 8.36
CA LEU A 115 -21.41 -26.34 7.98
C LEU A 115 -22.29 -27.56 7.74
N TYR A 116 -22.73 -27.76 6.49
CA TYR A 116 -23.34 -29.01 6.08
C TYR A 116 -22.38 -30.13 6.50
N ALA A 117 -22.78 -30.90 7.51
CA ALA A 117 -22.01 -31.99 8.07
C ALA A 117 -21.97 -33.14 7.06
N VAL A 118 -21.14 -33.02 6.02
CA VAL A 118 -21.11 -34.01 4.94
C VAL A 118 -19.67 -34.32 4.55
N SER A 119 -19.24 -35.46 5.10
CA SER A 119 -18.36 -36.52 4.56
C SER A 119 -17.24 -36.16 3.58
N ALA A 120 -16.11 -36.85 3.75
CA ALA A 120 -14.79 -36.64 3.16
C ALA A 120 -14.64 -36.72 1.62
N SER A 121 -15.72 -36.62 0.85
CA SER A 121 -15.74 -36.63 -0.61
C SER A 121 -15.25 -35.30 -1.21
N GLU A 122 -14.39 -35.36 -2.23
CA GLU A 122 -13.93 -34.20 -3.02
C GLU A 122 -15.11 -33.37 -3.56
N LYS A 123 -16.20 -34.03 -3.95
CA LYS A 123 -17.42 -33.39 -4.46
C LYS A 123 -18.21 -32.68 -3.38
N ALA A 124 -18.20 -33.20 -2.14
CA ALA A 124 -18.88 -32.55 -1.00
C ALA A 124 -18.19 -31.24 -0.59
N LYS A 125 -16.87 -31.11 -0.82
CA LYS A 125 -16.13 -29.87 -0.56
C LYS A 125 -16.69 -28.67 -1.34
N GLU A 126 -17.14 -28.90 -2.58
CA GLU A 126 -17.70 -27.85 -3.44
C GLU A 126 -19.02 -27.28 -2.92
N TRP A 127 -19.72 -28.02 -2.05
CA TRP A 127 -20.97 -27.58 -1.41
C TRP A 127 -20.73 -26.64 -0.22
N LEU A 128 -19.51 -26.60 0.33
CA LEU A 128 -19.18 -25.74 1.45
C LEU A 128 -19.17 -24.26 1.01
N LEU A 129 -19.68 -23.38 1.89
CA LEU A 129 -19.85 -21.95 1.57
C LEU A 129 -18.59 -21.24 1.07
N PRO A 130 -17.38 -21.47 1.63
CA PRO A 130 -16.17 -20.84 1.11
C PRO A 130 -15.85 -21.23 -0.34
N TYR A 131 -16.16 -22.47 -0.75
CA TYR A 131 -15.94 -22.91 -2.13
C TYR A 131 -17.03 -22.40 -3.07
N ARG A 132 -18.29 -22.36 -2.63
CA ARG A 132 -19.37 -21.72 -3.40
C ARG A 132 -19.10 -20.23 -3.64
N PHE A 133 -18.65 -19.52 -2.61
CA PHE A 133 -18.24 -18.13 -2.75
C PHE A 133 -17.03 -17.99 -3.69
N ARG A 134 -16.06 -18.90 -3.63
CA ARG A 134 -14.95 -18.95 -4.58
C ARG A 134 -15.44 -19.12 -6.03
N THR A 135 -16.41 -20.00 -6.29
CA THR A 135 -17.01 -20.16 -7.62
C THR A 135 -17.69 -18.88 -8.09
N HIS A 136 -18.49 -18.26 -7.22
CA HIS A 136 -19.11 -16.95 -7.50
C HIS A 136 -18.07 -15.87 -7.85
N LEU A 137 -16.95 -15.80 -7.11
CA LEU A 137 -15.85 -14.89 -7.43
C LEU A 137 -15.20 -15.20 -8.77
N ILE A 138 -15.03 -16.49 -9.12
CA ILE A 138 -14.48 -16.90 -10.42
C ILE A 138 -15.39 -16.46 -11.56
N ASP A 139 -16.71 -16.57 -11.42
CA ASP A 139 -17.64 -16.14 -12.46
C ASP A 139 -17.64 -14.62 -12.63
N ARG A 140 -17.52 -13.86 -11.54
CA ARG A 140 -17.32 -12.40 -11.61
C ARG A 140 -16.00 -12.00 -12.26
N ILE A 141 -14.95 -12.80 -12.13
CA ILE A 141 -13.70 -12.61 -12.88
C ILE A 141 -13.94 -12.88 -14.37
N LYS A 142 -14.67 -13.94 -14.73
CA LYS A 142 -14.98 -14.22 -16.15
C LYS A 142 -15.79 -13.10 -16.79
N ASN A 143 -16.69 -12.47 -16.02
CA ASN A 143 -17.51 -11.34 -16.46
C ASN A 143 -16.78 -9.98 -16.48
N ASN A 144 -15.46 -9.95 -16.21
CA ASN A 144 -14.67 -8.71 -16.12
C ASN A 144 -15.09 -7.70 -15.04
N GLU A 145 -15.87 -8.13 -14.04
CA GLU A 145 -16.30 -7.26 -12.92
C GLU A 145 -15.24 -7.13 -11.82
N LEU A 146 -14.41 -8.17 -11.65
CA LEU A 146 -13.43 -8.26 -10.57
C LEU A 146 -12.05 -8.69 -11.09
N SER A 147 -11.01 -8.10 -10.51
CA SER A 147 -9.65 -8.57 -10.72
C SER A 147 -9.35 -9.82 -9.88
N LEU A 148 -8.45 -10.67 -10.38
CA LEU A 148 -8.00 -11.88 -9.66
C LEU A 148 -7.39 -11.55 -8.29
N ASP A 149 -6.66 -10.44 -8.17
CA ASP A 149 -6.03 -10.03 -6.91
C ASP A 149 -7.08 -9.56 -5.90
N THR A 150 -8.11 -8.82 -6.36
CA THR A 150 -9.25 -8.42 -5.54
C THR A 150 -10.05 -9.62 -5.05
N ALA A 151 -10.33 -10.59 -5.94
CA ALA A 151 -11.05 -11.81 -5.58
C ALA A 151 -10.25 -12.66 -4.57
N ASN A 152 -8.93 -12.79 -4.76
CA ASN A 152 -8.05 -13.48 -3.81
C ASN A 152 -7.97 -12.75 -2.46
N LEU A 153 -8.06 -11.42 -2.44
CA LEU A 153 -8.18 -10.64 -1.21
C LEU A 153 -9.48 -10.96 -0.47
N TYR A 154 -10.61 -10.99 -1.19
CA TYR A 154 -11.93 -11.29 -0.61
C TYR A 154 -11.98 -12.68 0.00
N ILE A 155 -11.56 -13.72 -0.74
CA ILE A 155 -11.56 -15.09 -0.23
C ILE A 155 -10.58 -15.26 0.94
N SER A 156 -9.45 -14.53 0.94
CA SER A 156 -8.51 -14.52 2.07
C SER A 156 -9.13 -13.94 3.34
N HIS A 157 -9.94 -12.88 3.25
CA HIS A 157 -10.65 -12.33 4.40
C HIS A 157 -11.75 -13.26 4.91
N VAL A 158 -12.49 -13.92 4.01
CA VAL A 158 -13.47 -14.95 4.39
C VAL A 158 -12.77 -16.12 5.09
N ARG A 159 -11.64 -16.59 4.56
CA ARG A 159 -10.82 -17.62 5.21
C ARG A 159 -10.43 -17.23 6.64
N GLN A 160 -9.96 -15.99 6.84
CA GLN A 160 -9.59 -15.46 8.15
C GLN A 160 -10.79 -15.40 9.12
N LEU A 161 -12.00 -15.13 8.63
CA LEU A 161 -13.22 -15.17 9.43
C LEU A 161 -13.50 -16.60 9.93
N TYR A 162 -13.41 -17.61 9.06
CA TYR A 162 -13.60 -19.01 9.47
C TYR A 162 -12.51 -19.51 10.42
N GLU A 163 -11.24 -19.10 10.23
CA GLU A 163 -10.18 -19.39 11.20
C GLU A 163 -10.45 -18.79 12.59
N TRP A 164 -10.97 -17.56 12.63
CA TRP A 164 -11.36 -16.92 13.89
C TRP A 164 -12.54 -17.62 14.54
N ALA A 165 -13.56 -17.98 13.74
CA ALA A 165 -14.71 -18.72 14.22
C ALA A 165 -14.30 -20.07 14.82
N TRP A 166 -13.34 -20.76 14.22
CA TRP A 166 -12.81 -22.02 14.74
C TRP A 166 -12.05 -21.83 16.06
N ARG A 167 -11.14 -20.85 16.14
CA ARG A 167 -10.39 -20.58 17.39
C ARG A 167 -11.28 -20.15 18.55
N THR A 168 -12.39 -19.49 18.26
CA THR A 168 -13.36 -19.08 19.27
C THR A 168 -14.46 -20.12 19.52
N ARG A 169 -14.31 -21.34 18.96
CA ARG A 169 -15.26 -22.47 19.09
C ARG A 169 -16.69 -22.17 18.61
N ARG A 170 -16.85 -21.22 17.69
CA ARG A 170 -18.13 -20.96 17.00
C ARG A 170 -18.45 -22.01 15.93
N ILE A 171 -17.41 -22.65 15.42
CA ILE A 171 -17.48 -23.78 14.50
C ILE A 171 -16.56 -24.88 15.00
N GLU A 172 -16.96 -26.14 14.80
CA GLU A 172 -16.18 -27.30 15.26
C GLU A 172 -15.02 -27.63 14.32
N LYS A 173 -15.24 -27.52 13.01
CA LYS A 173 -14.28 -27.92 11.97
C LYS A 173 -14.10 -26.83 10.93
N LEU A 174 -12.88 -26.71 10.42
CA LEU A 174 -12.58 -25.82 9.31
C LEU A 174 -13.09 -26.40 7.98
N PRO A 175 -13.72 -25.58 7.13
CA PRO A 175 -14.23 -26.02 5.83
C PRO A 175 -13.14 -26.24 4.77
N PHE A 176 -11.88 -25.91 5.05
CA PHE A 176 -10.76 -26.02 4.09
C PHE A 176 -9.53 -26.66 4.74
N LYS A 177 -8.65 -27.21 3.91
CA LYS A 177 -7.41 -27.86 4.33
C LYS A 177 -6.20 -26.98 4.00
N TYR A 178 -5.15 -27.13 4.81
CA TYR A 178 -3.83 -26.58 4.55
C TYR A 178 -2.95 -27.67 3.95
N THR A 179 -2.19 -27.30 2.92
CA THR A 179 -1.21 -28.16 2.28
C THR A 179 0.11 -27.42 2.22
N ASP A 180 1.18 -28.07 2.69
CA ASP A 180 2.52 -27.52 2.60
C ASP A 180 3.06 -27.75 1.19
N LYS A 181 3.33 -26.67 0.47
CA LYS A 181 3.91 -26.73 -0.86
C LYS A 181 5.33 -26.18 -0.83
N VAL A 182 6.28 -27.03 -1.22
CA VAL A 182 7.67 -26.60 -1.40
C VAL A 182 7.77 -25.84 -2.71
N ILE A 183 7.94 -24.52 -2.62
CA ILE A 183 8.21 -23.68 -3.79
C ILE A 183 9.71 -23.69 -4.01
N ARG A 184 10.17 -24.44 -5.02
CA ARG A 184 11.54 -24.34 -5.52
C ARG A 184 11.70 -22.97 -6.19
N LYS A 185 12.69 -22.17 -5.75
CA LYS A 185 13.06 -20.96 -6.48
C LYS A 185 13.57 -21.39 -7.85
N LYS A 186 13.09 -20.75 -8.93
CA LYS A 186 13.74 -20.88 -10.23
C LYS A 186 15.16 -20.33 -10.08
N ARG A 187 16.17 -21.11 -10.47
CA ARG A 187 17.54 -20.59 -10.60
C ARG A 187 17.51 -19.51 -11.68
N SER A 188 17.82 -18.27 -11.31
CA SER A 188 18.16 -17.26 -12.30
C SER A 188 19.62 -17.49 -12.67
N ASN A 189 19.94 -17.50 -13.97
CA ASN A 189 21.33 -17.53 -14.46
C ASN A 189 22.03 -16.17 -14.31
N SER A 190 21.45 -15.23 -13.57
CA SER A 190 22.10 -13.94 -13.28
C SER A 190 23.31 -14.17 -12.39
N GLU A 191 24.47 -13.72 -12.85
CA GLU A 191 25.78 -13.77 -12.19
C GLU A 191 25.74 -13.29 -10.72
N PHE A 192 24.86 -12.35 -10.39
CA PHE A 192 24.61 -11.86 -9.03
C PHE A 192 24.00 -12.89 -8.07
N ASP A 193 23.15 -13.80 -8.54
CA ASP A 193 22.55 -14.84 -7.70
C ASP A 193 23.62 -15.87 -7.26
N LEU A 194 24.75 -15.97 -7.98
CA LEU A 194 25.87 -16.85 -7.63
C LEU A 194 26.73 -16.29 -6.50
N ILE A 195 26.90 -14.96 -6.44
CA ILE A 195 27.75 -14.29 -5.43
C ILE A 195 27.07 -14.25 -4.05
N PHE A 196 25.74 -14.12 -4.01
CA PHE A 196 24.97 -14.02 -2.76
C PHE A 196 24.26 -15.32 -2.34
N ALA A 197 24.37 -16.40 -3.13
CA ALA A 197 23.85 -17.72 -2.76
C ALA A 197 24.81 -18.42 -1.78
N SER A 198 24.75 -18.01 -0.51
CA SER A 198 25.29 -18.83 0.57
C SER A 198 24.69 -20.25 0.51
N PHE A 199 25.50 -21.29 0.74
CA PHE A 199 25.25 -22.74 0.59
C PHE A 199 24.01 -23.33 1.33
N SER A 200 23.14 -22.47 1.87
CA SER A 200 21.89 -22.79 2.57
C SER A 200 20.61 -22.65 1.72
N TYR A 201 20.73 -22.19 0.46
CA TYR A 201 19.60 -21.81 -0.40
C TYR A 201 18.94 -22.94 -1.22
N ASP A 202 19.42 -24.18 -1.14
CA ASP A 202 18.90 -25.31 -1.93
C ASP A 202 17.63 -25.95 -1.32
N ARG A 203 17.25 -25.56 -0.11
CA ARG A 203 15.96 -25.93 0.48
C ARG A 203 14.89 -24.95 -0.01
N GLY A 204 14.07 -25.41 -0.96
CA GLY A 204 12.91 -24.65 -1.43
C GLY A 204 12.07 -24.10 -0.27
N MET A 205 11.49 -22.92 -0.43
CA MET A 205 10.69 -22.29 0.62
C MET A 205 9.41 -23.09 0.81
N VAL A 206 9.24 -23.70 1.99
CA VAL A 206 7.98 -24.34 2.37
C VAL A 206 6.96 -23.24 2.62
N VAL A 207 5.95 -23.17 1.75
CA VAL A 207 4.84 -22.24 1.89
C VAL A 207 3.59 -23.05 2.19
N GLN A 208 2.95 -22.75 3.33
CA GLN A 208 1.63 -23.30 3.61
C GLN A 208 0.63 -22.66 2.63
N THR A 209 0.08 -23.47 1.75
CA THR A 209 -0.97 -23.07 0.81
C THR A 209 -2.32 -23.57 1.29
N ASN A 210 -3.38 -22.90 0.84
CA ASN A 210 -4.75 -23.32 1.10
C ASN A 210 -5.45 -23.63 -0.23
N ASP A 211 -6.42 -24.55 -0.17
CA ASP A 211 -7.16 -24.99 -1.35
C ASP A 211 -8.20 -23.95 -1.83
N LEU A 212 -8.35 -22.84 -1.10
CA LEU A 212 -9.28 -21.75 -1.42
C LEU A 212 -8.70 -20.68 -2.36
N THR A 213 -7.37 -20.61 -2.51
CA THR A 213 -6.75 -19.59 -3.35
C THR A 213 -7.14 -19.81 -4.82
N ILE A 214 -7.61 -18.76 -5.49
CA ILE A 214 -8.00 -18.83 -6.91
C ILE A 214 -6.72 -18.90 -7.77
N PRO A 215 -6.53 -19.97 -8.57
CA PRO A 215 -5.31 -20.15 -9.35
C PRO A 215 -5.16 -19.09 -10.44
N LYS A 216 -3.90 -18.75 -10.77
CA LYS A 216 -3.54 -17.75 -11.79
C LYS A 216 -4.06 -18.03 -13.20
N LYS A 217 -4.56 -19.24 -13.49
CA LYS A 217 -5.17 -19.59 -14.79
C LYS A 217 -6.39 -18.74 -15.14
N HIS A 218 -7.07 -18.19 -14.13
CA HIS A 218 -8.20 -17.27 -14.30
C HIS A 218 -7.76 -15.80 -14.41
N ARG A 219 -6.44 -15.52 -14.48
CA ARG A 219 -5.95 -14.16 -14.70
C ARG A 219 -6.34 -13.75 -16.12
N GLN A 220 -7.17 -12.73 -16.23
CA GLN A 220 -7.46 -12.09 -17.52
C GLN A 220 -6.14 -11.68 -18.17
N LYS A 221 -5.98 -12.00 -19.46
CA LYS A 221 -4.86 -11.49 -20.25
C LYS A 221 -5.09 -9.98 -20.40
N LYS A 222 -4.43 -9.16 -19.57
CA LYS A 222 -4.37 -7.73 -19.85
C LYS A 222 -3.59 -7.55 -21.14
N MET A 223 -4.16 -6.86 -22.15
CA MET A 223 -3.45 -6.35 -23.33
C MET A 223 -2.47 -5.22 -22.98
N VAL A 224 -2.04 -5.13 -21.72
CA VAL A 224 -1.06 -4.15 -21.27
C VAL A 224 0.29 -4.82 -21.42
N LEU A 225 0.98 -4.48 -22.52
CA LEU A 225 2.44 -4.51 -22.53
C LEU A 225 2.88 -3.86 -21.21
N ASN A 226 3.62 -4.59 -20.37
CA ASN A 226 4.25 -4.11 -19.11
C ASN A 226 3.58 -4.43 -17.76
N ASP A 227 2.79 -5.52 -17.61
CA ASP A 227 2.41 -6.14 -16.31
C ASP A 227 2.05 -5.16 -15.17
N GLY A 228 1.35 -4.06 -15.51
CA GLY A 228 0.85 -3.05 -14.57
C GLY A 228 1.73 -1.80 -14.35
N LEU A 229 2.80 -1.61 -15.12
CA LEU A 229 3.59 -0.36 -15.12
C LEU A 229 3.20 0.52 -16.31
N SER A 230 2.87 1.78 -16.04
CA SER A 230 2.54 2.77 -17.06
C SER A 230 3.25 4.10 -16.80
N PRO A 231 4.56 4.20 -17.10
CA PRO A 231 5.28 5.45 -16.95
C PRO A 231 4.64 6.54 -17.80
N TYR A 232 4.74 7.78 -17.34
CA TYR A 232 4.25 8.95 -18.06
C TYR A 232 5.09 9.20 -19.30
N SER A 233 4.42 9.59 -20.38
CA SER A 233 5.08 10.25 -21.51
C SER A 233 5.35 11.73 -21.22
N GLN A 234 6.25 12.34 -21.98
CA GLN A 234 6.55 13.77 -21.82
C GLN A 234 5.33 14.67 -22.09
N LYS A 235 4.49 14.32 -23.06
CA LYS A 235 3.24 15.03 -23.35
C LYS A 235 2.29 14.96 -22.16
N GLU A 236 2.09 13.76 -21.61
CA GLU A 236 1.25 13.56 -20.41
C GLU A 236 1.78 14.32 -19.18
N LEU A 237 3.11 14.39 -18.99
CA LEU A 237 3.69 15.22 -17.92
C LEU A 237 3.41 16.70 -18.15
N LYS A 238 3.63 17.20 -19.36
CA LYS A 238 3.37 18.61 -19.69
C LYS A 238 1.91 18.97 -19.44
N ASP A 239 0.99 18.14 -19.91
CA ASP A 239 -0.45 18.33 -19.72
C ASP A 239 -0.80 18.27 -18.23
N PHE A 240 -0.27 17.30 -17.49
CA PHE A 240 -0.46 17.17 -16.05
C PHE A 240 -0.02 18.42 -15.27
N TYR A 241 1.19 18.95 -15.50
CA TYR A 241 1.70 20.14 -14.82
C TYR A 241 1.05 21.46 -15.28
N SER A 242 0.41 21.46 -16.46
CA SER A 242 -0.31 22.62 -17.00
C SER A 242 -1.66 22.86 -16.32
N THR A 243 -2.25 21.84 -15.70
CA THR A 243 -3.57 21.94 -15.03
C THR A 243 -3.60 23.02 -13.93
N ASN A 244 -4.77 23.62 -13.73
CA ASN A 244 -4.97 24.64 -12.68
C ASN A 244 -4.77 24.02 -11.29
N HIS A 245 -5.17 22.76 -11.12
CA HIS A 245 -4.91 22.00 -9.91
C HIS A 245 -3.42 21.96 -9.56
N MET A 246 -2.55 21.82 -10.56
CA MET A 246 -1.11 21.70 -10.35
C MET A 246 -0.38 23.04 -10.25
N GLN A 247 -1.06 24.20 -10.28
CA GLN A 247 -0.37 25.50 -10.15
C GLN A 247 0.02 25.85 -8.70
N SER A 248 -0.56 25.16 -7.71
CA SER A 248 -0.15 25.35 -6.31
C SER A 248 1.22 24.73 -6.04
N GLU A 249 2.09 25.51 -5.42
CA GLU A 249 3.47 25.14 -5.10
C GLU A 249 3.56 23.80 -4.34
N SER A 250 2.76 23.62 -3.28
CA SER A 250 2.77 22.37 -2.51
C SER A 250 2.43 21.15 -3.37
N ARG A 251 1.43 21.27 -4.26
CA ARG A 251 0.98 20.16 -5.11
C ARG A 251 2.03 19.79 -6.16
N ARG A 252 2.74 20.79 -6.72
CA ARG A 252 3.90 20.54 -7.60
C ARG A 252 4.99 19.80 -6.86
N LEU A 253 5.35 20.24 -5.66
CA LEU A 253 6.39 19.58 -4.86
C LEU A 253 6.04 18.12 -4.53
N TRP A 254 4.76 17.80 -4.29
CA TRP A 254 4.34 16.41 -4.07
C TRP A 254 4.58 15.54 -5.31
N ALA A 255 4.24 16.04 -6.49
CA ALA A 255 4.48 15.33 -7.75
C ALA A 255 5.97 15.22 -8.05
N ASP A 256 6.73 16.29 -7.83
CA ASP A 256 8.16 16.35 -8.10
C ASP A 256 8.95 15.39 -7.22
N LEU A 257 8.60 15.25 -5.94
CA LEU A 257 9.20 14.24 -5.07
C LEU A 257 8.98 12.81 -5.61
N ALA A 258 7.79 12.52 -6.16
CA ALA A 258 7.55 11.21 -6.78
C ALA A 258 8.27 11.04 -8.12
N LEU A 259 8.36 12.10 -8.93
CA LEU A 259 8.92 12.06 -10.28
C LEU A 259 10.46 12.13 -10.30
N LEU A 260 11.07 12.88 -9.39
CA LEU A 260 12.52 13.14 -9.36
C LEU A 260 13.26 12.28 -8.34
N CYS A 261 12.59 11.82 -7.29
CA CYS A 261 13.21 11.03 -6.22
C CYS A 261 12.53 9.67 -6.04
N GLY A 262 11.47 9.39 -6.81
CA GLY A 262 10.75 8.13 -6.75
C GLY A 262 10.01 7.89 -5.44
N LEU A 263 9.60 8.91 -4.67
CA LEU A 263 8.89 8.68 -3.40
C LEU A 263 7.50 8.07 -3.61
N ARG A 264 7.06 7.26 -2.65
CA ARG A 264 5.65 6.83 -2.52
C ARG A 264 4.84 7.93 -1.85
N ALA A 265 3.52 7.94 -2.07
CA ALA A 265 2.64 8.96 -1.49
C ALA A 265 2.78 9.07 0.05
N PHE A 266 2.83 7.96 0.78
CA PHE A 266 3.03 8.00 2.23
C PHE A 266 4.42 8.52 2.64
N GLU A 267 5.45 8.30 1.81
CA GLU A 267 6.81 8.79 2.07
C GLU A 267 6.86 10.31 1.92
N VAL A 268 6.13 10.87 0.94
CA VAL A 268 5.97 12.32 0.79
C VAL A 268 5.24 12.93 1.98
N VAL A 269 4.20 12.26 2.51
CA VAL A 269 3.48 12.72 3.71
C VAL A 269 4.39 12.76 4.95
N LEU A 270 5.25 11.76 5.11
CA LEU A 270 6.11 11.58 6.29
C LEU A 270 7.47 12.28 6.17
N LEU A 271 7.74 12.97 5.06
CA LEU A 271 8.98 13.72 4.87
C LEU A 271 9.08 14.81 5.95
N LYS A 272 10.19 14.82 6.67
CA LYS A 272 10.42 15.69 7.82
C LYS A 272 10.97 17.06 7.39
N GLU A 273 10.73 18.06 8.21
CA GLU A 273 11.29 19.41 8.03
C GLU A 273 12.81 19.45 8.26
N SER A 274 13.30 18.65 9.21
CA SER A 274 14.72 18.56 9.61
C SER A 274 15.65 18.14 8.47
N GLU A 275 15.14 17.35 7.52
CA GLU A 275 15.87 16.85 6.36
C GLU A 275 16.06 17.90 5.24
N ILE A 276 15.39 19.06 5.35
CA ILE A 276 15.43 20.10 4.31
C ILE A 276 16.51 21.13 4.66
N VAL A 277 17.54 21.17 3.81
CA VAL A 277 18.75 22.00 3.99
C VAL A 277 18.69 23.26 3.13
N ASP A 278 19.29 24.34 3.61
CA ASP A 278 19.46 25.57 2.84
C ASP A 278 20.52 25.37 1.77
N THR A 279 20.10 25.41 0.50
CA THR A 279 21.01 25.27 -0.62
C THR A 279 21.92 26.48 -0.82
N ALA A 280 21.63 27.64 -0.20
CA ALA A 280 22.49 28.82 -0.33
C ALA A 280 23.81 28.70 0.44
N LEU A 281 23.90 27.77 1.41
CA LEU A 281 25.05 27.61 2.30
C LEU A 281 26.13 26.66 1.75
N ASP A 282 25.84 25.94 0.67
CA ASP A 282 26.69 24.88 0.14
C ASP A 282 26.51 24.78 -1.39
N ASP A 283 27.49 24.26 -2.13
CA ASP A 283 27.45 24.01 -3.58
C ASP A 283 27.16 22.53 -3.93
N THR A 284 26.74 21.73 -2.93
CA THR A 284 26.31 20.34 -3.15
C THR A 284 25.22 20.25 -4.23
N LYS A 285 25.48 19.41 -5.24
CA LYS A 285 24.60 19.19 -6.40
C LYS A 285 23.43 18.25 -6.08
N VAL A 286 23.67 17.25 -5.25
CA VAL A 286 22.70 16.21 -4.88
C VAL A 286 22.74 15.98 -3.38
N TYR A 287 21.58 16.05 -2.72
CA TYR A 287 21.44 15.86 -1.29
C TYR A 287 20.93 14.46 -0.98
N SER A 288 21.58 13.77 -0.05
CA SER A 288 21.11 12.50 0.51
C SER A 288 20.13 12.78 1.65
N VAL A 289 18.89 12.32 1.51
CA VAL A 289 17.82 12.51 2.51
C VAL A 289 17.37 11.15 3.03
N ASP A 290 17.22 11.03 4.35
CA ASP A 290 16.73 9.80 4.96
C ASP A 290 15.20 9.76 4.97
N VAL A 291 14.64 8.74 4.31
CA VAL A 291 13.20 8.54 4.22
C VAL A 291 12.77 7.26 4.91
N LEU A 292 11.69 7.39 5.67
CA LEU A 292 11.08 6.29 6.40
C LEU A 292 10.14 5.51 5.45
N GLY A 293 10.65 4.40 4.93
CA GLY A 293 9.97 3.52 3.99
C GLY A 293 8.99 2.55 4.66
N LYS A 294 8.36 1.72 3.83
CA LYS A 294 7.41 0.70 4.28
C LYS A 294 8.08 -0.25 5.27
N PHE A 295 7.35 -0.63 6.33
CA PHE A 295 7.86 -1.48 7.42
C PHE A 295 8.93 -0.81 8.31
N ASN A 296 8.95 0.53 8.37
CA ASN A 296 9.90 1.31 9.18
C ASN A 296 11.36 1.07 8.76
N LYS A 297 11.57 0.82 7.47
CA LYS A 297 12.91 0.66 6.89
C LYS A 297 13.38 2.02 6.40
N HIS A 298 14.49 2.48 6.95
CA HIS A 298 15.17 3.67 6.46
C HIS A 298 15.79 3.37 5.09
N ARG A 299 15.70 4.34 4.19
CA ARG A 299 16.40 4.34 2.91
C ARG A 299 16.81 5.77 2.58
N GLN A 300 18.02 5.90 2.07
CA GLN A 300 18.49 7.17 1.54
C GLN A 300 17.94 7.37 0.14
N ILE A 301 17.44 8.58 -0.11
CA ILE A 301 17.05 9.05 -1.42
C ILE A 301 17.99 10.18 -1.85
N LEU A 302 18.08 10.38 -3.14
CA LEU A 302 18.88 11.43 -3.75
C LEU A 302 17.93 12.55 -4.20
N VAL A 303 18.16 13.76 -3.72
CA VAL A 303 17.36 14.95 -4.01
C VAL A 303 18.22 15.95 -4.77
N PRO A 304 17.90 16.26 -6.04
CA PRO A 304 18.62 17.27 -6.81
C PRO A 304 18.55 18.66 -6.15
N ARG A 305 19.62 19.44 -6.25
CA ARG A 305 19.71 20.81 -5.71
C ARG A 305 18.52 21.68 -6.10
N SER A 306 18.12 21.65 -7.37
CA SER A 306 16.98 22.42 -7.87
C SER A 306 15.65 22.08 -7.18
N LEU A 307 15.45 20.83 -6.76
CA LEU A 307 14.30 20.42 -5.96
C LEU A 307 14.49 20.81 -4.49
N MET A 308 15.69 20.61 -3.93
CA MET A 308 15.99 21.00 -2.55
C MET A 308 15.78 22.50 -2.31
N SER A 309 16.23 23.37 -3.23
CA SER A 309 16.00 24.82 -3.15
C SER A 309 14.51 25.17 -3.13
N ARG A 310 13.68 24.47 -3.92
CA ARG A 310 12.23 24.69 -3.94
C ARG A 310 11.56 24.15 -2.67
N LEU A 311 12.04 23.04 -2.11
CA LEU A 311 11.58 22.53 -0.81
C LEU A 311 11.93 23.51 0.32
N TRP A 312 13.13 24.11 0.28
CA TRP A 312 13.56 25.14 1.22
C TRP A 312 12.71 26.41 1.12
N ASN A 313 12.45 26.91 -0.10
CA ASN A 313 11.55 28.05 -0.31
C ASN A 313 10.14 27.77 0.22
N TYR A 314 9.60 26.59 -0.04
CA TYR A 314 8.30 26.19 0.50
C TYR A 314 8.31 26.08 2.03
N ARG A 315 9.39 25.54 2.63
CA ARG A 315 9.57 25.49 4.09
C ARG A 315 9.46 26.89 4.72
N ASN A 316 9.96 27.91 4.03
CA ASN A 316 9.94 29.30 4.48
C ASN A 316 8.76 30.12 3.95
N SER A 317 7.84 29.50 3.21
CA SER A 317 6.67 30.20 2.65
C SER A 317 5.68 30.64 3.75
N PRO A 318 4.97 31.78 3.55
CA PRO A 318 4.03 32.29 4.55
C PRO A 318 2.86 31.32 4.80
N GLU A 319 2.42 30.58 3.77
CA GLU A 319 1.38 29.57 3.91
C GLU A 319 1.84 28.42 4.81
N ARG A 320 3.09 27.95 4.62
CA ARG A 320 3.67 26.87 5.42
C ARG A 320 3.85 27.34 6.86
N LEU A 321 4.44 28.51 7.10
CA LEU A 321 4.68 29.04 8.45
C LEU A 321 3.38 29.12 9.26
N LYS A 322 2.26 29.57 8.66
CA LYS A 322 0.93 29.57 9.29
C LYS A 322 0.46 28.16 9.70
N ARG A 323 0.65 27.16 8.83
CA ARG A 323 0.28 25.77 9.14
C ARG A 323 1.18 25.14 10.20
N SER A 324 2.46 25.51 10.18
CA SER A 324 3.47 25.14 11.15
C SER A 324 3.13 25.65 12.56
N ALA A 325 2.66 26.89 12.69
CA ALA A 325 2.21 27.43 13.97
C ALA A 325 1.02 26.62 14.56
N LYS A 326 0.07 26.21 13.71
CA LYS A 326 -1.05 25.35 14.13
C LYS A 326 -0.61 23.95 14.56
N TRP A 327 0.42 23.38 13.92
CA TRP A 327 0.99 22.10 14.32
C TRP A 327 1.52 22.16 15.75
N GLY A 328 2.29 23.20 16.08
CA GLY A 328 2.82 23.40 17.43
C GLY A 328 1.75 23.58 18.51
N ALA A 329 0.56 24.09 18.14
CA ALA A 329 -0.57 24.21 19.06
C ALA A 329 -1.32 22.88 19.28
N ASN A 330 -1.32 21.98 18.29
CA ASN A 330 -2.11 20.75 18.32
C ASN A 330 -1.34 19.51 18.79
N GLN A 331 -0.02 19.52 18.69
CA GLN A 331 0.83 18.34 18.93
C GLN A 331 1.90 18.65 19.97
N ASN A 332 2.28 17.64 20.76
CA ASN A 332 3.41 17.74 21.68
C ASN A 332 4.73 17.94 20.90
N ALA A 333 5.62 18.76 21.46
CA ALA A 333 6.88 19.18 20.83
C ALA A 333 7.89 18.03 20.56
N GLU A 334 7.62 16.82 21.01
CA GLU A 334 8.51 15.65 20.83
C GLU A 334 8.45 15.03 19.42
N ILE A 335 7.39 15.28 18.64
CA ILE A 335 7.23 14.68 17.31
C ILE A 335 7.93 15.55 16.26
N ASP A 336 8.93 14.98 15.59
CA ASP A 336 9.61 15.62 14.46
C ASP A 336 8.59 16.05 13.39
N LYS A 337 8.71 17.30 12.98
CA LYS A 337 7.65 18.00 12.29
C LYS A 337 7.64 17.66 10.80
N PRO A 338 6.50 17.25 10.23
CA PRO A 338 6.42 16.97 8.80
C PRO A 338 6.57 18.26 7.98
N LEU A 339 7.19 18.15 6.80
CA LEU A 339 7.33 19.25 5.86
C LEU A 339 5.97 19.73 5.35
N PHE A 340 5.09 18.78 5.01
CA PHE A 340 3.75 19.05 4.48
C PHE A 340 2.68 18.86 5.55
N ILE A 341 2.07 19.97 5.96
CA ILE A 341 1.03 20.03 6.99
C ILE A 341 -0.29 20.43 6.32
N ASN A 342 -1.40 19.86 6.77
CA ASN A 342 -2.72 20.24 6.27
C ASN A 342 -3.21 21.59 6.84
N ARG A 343 -4.32 22.11 6.32
CA ARG A 343 -4.87 23.44 6.74
C ARG A 343 -5.26 23.51 8.23
N SER A 344 -5.56 22.35 8.83
CA SER A 344 -5.95 22.20 10.22
C SER A 344 -4.75 22.01 11.18
N GLY A 345 -3.51 22.00 10.67
CA GLY A 345 -2.32 21.79 11.51
C GLY A 345 -2.06 20.32 11.85
N ASN A 346 -2.56 19.38 11.05
CA ASN A 346 -2.34 17.93 11.22
C ASN A 346 -1.59 17.34 10.02
N ILE A 347 -1.16 16.08 10.14
CA ILE A 347 -0.50 15.33 9.07
C ILE A 347 -1.40 15.30 7.83
N LEU A 348 -0.80 15.41 6.65
CA LEU A 348 -1.52 15.31 5.39
C LEU A 348 -2.06 13.88 5.18
N ASN A 349 -3.28 13.75 4.66
CA ASN A 349 -3.79 12.44 4.28
C ASN A 349 -3.07 11.95 3.01
N GLU A 350 -2.59 10.71 3.00
CA GLU A 350 -2.03 10.04 1.81
C GLU A 350 -2.96 10.17 0.60
N GLY A 351 -4.27 10.08 0.83
CA GLY A 351 -5.30 10.24 -0.20
C GLY A 351 -5.24 11.60 -0.91
N SER A 352 -4.87 12.67 -0.20
CA SER A 352 -4.74 14.00 -0.81
C SER A 352 -3.63 14.04 -1.86
N ILE A 353 -2.54 13.31 -1.63
CA ILE A 353 -1.42 13.20 -2.57
C ILE A 353 -1.81 12.30 -3.75
N THR A 354 -2.40 11.14 -3.50
CA THR A 354 -2.79 10.23 -4.60
C THR A 354 -3.83 10.87 -5.51
N ASN A 355 -4.73 11.69 -4.97
CA ASN A 355 -5.83 12.32 -5.70
C ASN A 355 -5.40 13.48 -6.61
N ILE A 356 -4.16 13.98 -6.54
CA ILE A 356 -3.73 15.07 -7.45
C ILE A 356 -3.86 14.65 -8.91
N THR A 357 -3.56 13.38 -9.21
CA THR A 357 -3.68 12.82 -10.56
C THR A 357 -5.13 12.69 -10.99
N SER A 358 -6.02 12.22 -10.12
CA SER A 358 -7.46 12.14 -10.40
C SER A 358 -8.10 13.52 -10.60
N ASN A 359 -7.66 14.53 -9.85
CA ASN A 359 -8.18 15.90 -10.02
C ASN A 359 -7.66 16.54 -11.31
N ALA A 360 -6.37 16.38 -11.62
CA ALA A 360 -5.81 16.80 -12.90
C ALA A 360 -6.51 16.10 -14.07
N ALA A 361 -6.79 14.80 -13.97
CA ALA A 361 -7.53 14.04 -14.97
C ALA A 361 -8.91 14.62 -15.26
N LYS A 362 -9.64 15.06 -14.21
CA LYS A 362 -10.95 15.71 -14.37
C LYS A 362 -10.86 17.04 -15.10
N GLU A 363 -9.83 17.84 -14.82
CA GLU A 363 -9.60 19.11 -15.52
C GLU A 363 -9.23 18.88 -16.99
N LEU A 364 -8.35 17.91 -17.26
CA LEU A 364 -7.96 17.53 -18.62
C LEU A 364 -9.13 16.95 -19.44
N LEU A 365 -10.03 16.20 -18.79
CA LEU A 365 -11.23 15.68 -19.44
C LEU A 365 -12.16 16.79 -19.95
N THR A 366 -12.26 17.90 -19.22
CA THR A 366 -12.98 19.10 -19.67
C THR A 366 -12.38 19.67 -20.95
N SER A 367 -11.06 19.57 -21.10
CA SER A 367 -10.31 19.93 -22.32
C SER A 367 -10.26 18.81 -23.37
N LYS A 368 -11.05 17.75 -23.22
CA LYS A 368 -11.10 16.55 -24.09
C LYS A 368 -9.76 15.80 -24.20
N ILE A 369 -8.91 15.89 -23.20
CA ILE A 369 -7.66 15.13 -23.10
C ILE A 369 -7.90 13.94 -22.17
N GLU A 370 -7.80 12.73 -22.70
CA GLU A 370 -7.91 11.50 -21.91
C GLU A 370 -6.62 11.28 -21.10
N PHE A 371 -6.77 11.13 -19.78
CA PHE A 371 -5.65 10.95 -18.86
C PHE A 371 -5.96 9.86 -17.84
N TYR A 372 -5.22 8.74 -17.91
CA TYR A 372 -5.45 7.54 -17.10
C TYR A 372 -4.31 7.21 -16.13
N ARG A 373 -3.41 8.17 -15.87
CA ARG A 373 -2.23 7.95 -15.03
C ARG A 373 -2.52 8.17 -13.55
N SER A 374 -1.83 7.41 -12.70
CA SER A 374 -1.91 7.49 -11.24
C SER A 374 -0.67 8.15 -10.63
N PHE A 375 -0.75 8.58 -9.38
CA PHE A 375 0.41 9.10 -8.67
C PHE A 375 1.57 8.10 -8.60
N HIS A 376 1.28 6.80 -8.53
CA HIS A 376 2.32 5.77 -8.50
C HIS A 376 3.08 5.67 -9.83
N ASP A 377 2.46 6.07 -10.94
CA ASP A 377 3.09 6.07 -12.25
C ASP A 377 4.20 7.12 -12.38
N LEU A 378 4.17 8.21 -11.58
CA LEU A 378 5.28 9.17 -11.50
C LEU A 378 6.56 8.48 -10.99
N ARG A 379 6.42 7.66 -9.95
CA ARG A 379 7.51 6.83 -9.43
C ARG A 379 7.97 5.78 -10.45
N SER A 380 7.04 5.19 -11.21
CA SER A 380 7.42 4.28 -12.31
C SER A 380 8.19 5.02 -13.42
N THR A 381 7.85 6.28 -13.68
CA THR A 381 8.54 7.15 -14.63
C THR A 381 9.97 7.44 -14.18
N PHE A 382 10.16 7.77 -12.90
CA PHE A 382 11.48 7.89 -12.28
C PHE A 382 12.31 6.61 -12.45
N ALA A 383 11.77 5.48 -12.01
CA ALA A 383 12.47 4.20 -12.02
C ALA A 383 12.88 3.77 -13.44
N THR A 384 11.99 3.94 -14.42
CA THR A 384 12.25 3.57 -15.82
C THR A 384 13.27 4.51 -16.46
N SER A 385 13.20 5.82 -16.16
CA SER A 385 14.15 6.80 -16.67
C SER A 385 15.55 6.59 -16.10
N LEU A 386 15.65 6.31 -14.80
CA LEU A 386 16.92 5.98 -14.14
C LEU A 386 17.50 4.66 -14.67
N ALA A 387 16.68 3.62 -14.81
CA ALA A 387 17.12 2.34 -15.38
C ALA A 387 17.71 2.54 -16.78
N ARG A 388 17.07 3.36 -17.61
CA ARG A 388 17.55 3.68 -18.95
C ARG A 388 18.85 4.48 -18.92
N PHE A 389 18.95 5.51 -18.09
CA PHE A 389 20.16 6.32 -17.95
C PHE A 389 21.38 5.45 -17.64
N LEU A 390 21.24 4.54 -16.67
CA LEU A 390 22.32 3.64 -16.28
C LEU A 390 22.67 2.63 -17.39
N LEU A 391 21.67 2.20 -18.18
CA LEU A 391 21.90 1.35 -19.36
C LEU A 391 22.64 2.10 -20.49
N GLU A 392 22.32 3.37 -20.72
CA GLU A 392 22.99 4.20 -21.74
C GLU A 392 24.44 4.56 -21.37
N LYS A 393 24.81 4.47 -20.09
CA LYS A 393 26.18 4.64 -19.59
C LYS A 393 26.97 3.32 -19.56
N ASP A 394 26.44 2.27 -20.16
CA ASP A 394 27.05 0.93 -20.25
C ASP A 394 27.48 0.35 -18.88
N LEU A 395 26.76 0.71 -17.81
CA LEU A 395 27.05 0.19 -16.47
C LEU A 395 26.66 -1.29 -16.34
N PRO A 396 27.38 -2.08 -15.52
CA PRO A 396 27.06 -3.49 -15.32
C PRO A 396 25.62 -3.69 -14.85
N LEU A 397 24.88 -4.62 -15.48
CA LEU A 397 23.46 -4.85 -15.16
C LEU A 397 23.22 -5.10 -13.67
N GLY A 398 24.13 -5.80 -13.01
CA GLY A 398 24.04 -6.04 -11.57
C GLY A 398 24.13 -4.78 -10.71
N PHE A 399 24.97 -3.81 -11.10
CA PHE A 399 25.04 -2.50 -10.45
C PHE A 399 23.74 -1.70 -10.66
N ILE A 400 23.21 -1.69 -11.88
CA ILE A 400 21.93 -1.04 -12.20
C ILE A 400 20.81 -1.58 -11.31
N GLN A 401 20.77 -2.90 -11.17
CA GLN A 401 19.79 -3.60 -10.34
C GLN A 401 19.92 -3.22 -8.86
N TYR A 402 21.15 -3.25 -8.34
CA TYR A 402 21.45 -2.85 -6.96
C TYR A 402 21.00 -1.41 -6.68
N ARG A 403 21.43 -0.44 -7.51
CA ARG A 403 21.10 0.98 -7.31
C ARG A 403 19.61 1.23 -7.38
N LEU A 404 18.90 0.66 -8.36
CA LEU A 404 17.44 0.76 -8.44
C LEU A 404 16.76 0.13 -7.22
N MET A 405 17.22 -1.04 -6.75
CA MET A 405 16.64 -1.68 -5.57
C MET A 405 16.80 -0.81 -4.31
N THR A 406 17.97 -0.22 -4.11
CA THR A 406 18.27 0.67 -2.98
C THR A 406 17.42 1.94 -3.05
N LEU A 407 17.45 2.65 -4.18
CA LEU A 407 16.71 3.91 -4.38
C LEU A 407 15.19 3.72 -4.45
N LEU A 408 14.69 2.52 -4.75
CA LEU A 408 13.26 2.18 -4.71
C LEU A 408 12.86 1.44 -3.42
N GLY A 409 13.82 1.04 -2.58
CA GLY A 409 13.56 0.25 -1.38
C GLY A 409 12.81 -1.04 -1.68
N HIS A 410 13.18 -1.72 -2.78
CA HIS A 410 12.60 -3.01 -3.16
C HIS A 410 13.33 -4.14 -2.45
N SER A 411 12.59 -5.05 -1.82
CA SER A 411 13.15 -6.24 -1.18
C SER A 411 13.31 -7.43 -2.10
N LYS A 412 12.77 -7.37 -3.32
CA LYS A 412 12.76 -8.48 -4.28
C LYS A 412 13.19 -8.01 -5.66
N PHE A 413 14.14 -8.74 -6.22
CA PHE A 413 14.68 -8.54 -7.57
C PHE A 413 13.60 -8.45 -8.65
N SER A 414 12.67 -9.39 -8.66
CA SER A 414 11.57 -9.47 -9.65
C SER A 414 10.68 -8.22 -9.72
N THR A 415 10.74 -7.34 -8.71
CA THR A 415 10.01 -6.07 -8.72
C THR A 415 10.78 -5.00 -9.50
N THR A 416 12.11 -5.02 -9.42
CA THR A 416 12.99 -4.06 -10.08
C THR A 416 13.24 -4.43 -11.54
N GLU A 417 13.36 -5.72 -11.83
CA GLU A 417 13.57 -6.26 -13.18
C GLU A 417 12.55 -5.74 -14.21
N LYS A 418 11.29 -5.61 -13.79
CA LYS A 418 10.22 -5.05 -14.65
C LYS A 418 10.51 -3.67 -15.22
N TYR A 419 11.22 -2.82 -14.47
CA TYR A 419 11.59 -1.48 -14.92
C TYR A 419 12.74 -1.52 -15.93
N ILE A 420 13.68 -2.47 -15.76
CA ILE A 420 14.81 -2.66 -16.68
C ILE A 420 14.32 -3.20 -18.01
N ASP A 421 13.45 -4.22 -17.99
CA ASP A 421 12.85 -4.77 -19.22
C ASP A 421 12.04 -3.73 -19.99
N LEU A 422 11.30 -2.90 -19.25
CA LEU A 422 10.56 -1.77 -19.80
C LEU A 422 11.49 -0.73 -20.42
N ALA A 423 12.56 -0.35 -19.73
CA ALA A 423 13.54 0.62 -20.20
C ALA A 423 14.26 0.17 -21.48
N ARG A 424 14.47 -1.14 -21.65
CA ARG A 424 15.02 -1.75 -22.87
C ARG A 424 14.06 -1.70 -24.06
N THR A 425 12.75 -1.75 -23.81
CA THR A 425 11.72 -1.86 -24.84
C THR A 425 11.26 -0.49 -25.37
N ILE A 426 11.23 0.54 -24.53
CA ILE A 426 10.78 1.88 -24.92
C ILE A 426 11.89 2.60 -25.72
N THR A 427 11.57 3.24 -26.84
CA THR A 427 12.47 4.16 -27.56
C THR A 427 12.27 5.58 -27.02
N TYR A 428 13.35 6.28 -26.66
CA TYR A 428 13.25 7.61 -26.05
C TYR A 428 13.10 8.72 -27.11
N ASP A 429 12.29 9.74 -26.79
CA ASP A 429 12.32 11.02 -27.49
C ASP A 429 13.52 11.85 -26.99
N LYS A 430 14.28 12.48 -27.90
CA LYS A 430 15.56 13.17 -27.61
C LYS A 430 15.44 14.25 -26.53
N ARG A 431 14.24 14.75 -26.24
CA ARG A 431 13.98 15.85 -25.29
C ARG A 431 13.96 15.46 -23.81
N MET A 432 13.72 14.19 -23.46
CA MET A 432 13.78 13.78 -22.06
C MET A 432 15.22 13.53 -21.57
N LYS A 433 16.22 13.42 -22.47
CA LYS A 433 17.65 13.27 -22.10
C LYS A 433 18.15 14.44 -21.28
N SER A 434 17.86 15.67 -21.68
CA SER A 434 18.25 16.88 -20.94
C SER A 434 17.66 16.90 -19.53
N TRP A 435 16.42 16.44 -19.33
CA TRP A 435 15.82 16.37 -18.00
C TRP A 435 16.47 15.31 -17.11
N VAL A 436 16.81 14.14 -17.68
CA VAL A 436 17.55 13.08 -16.97
C VAL A 436 18.97 13.56 -16.65
N GLU A 437 19.65 14.23 -17.58
CA GLU A 437 20.98 14.81 -17.37
C GLU A 437 20.96 15.97 -16.36
N ASP A 438 19.90 16.77 -16.29
CA ASP A 438 19.75 17.81 -15.26
C ASP A 438 19.50 17.23 -13.85
N VAL A 439 18.83 16.07 -13.77
CA VAL A 439 18.49 15.40 -12.51
C VAL A 439 19.60 14.46 -12.04
N PHE A 440 20.31 13.81 -12.97
CA PHE A 440 21.30 12.75 -12.69
C PHE A 440 22.70 13.03 -13.26
N GLY A 441 22.92 14.10 -14.02
CA GLY A 441 24.24 14.42 -14.59
C GLY A 441 25.29 14.79 -13.53
N GLY A 442 24.85 15.29 -12.36
CA GLY A 442 25.71 15.47 -11.19
C GLY A 442 26.09 14.15 -10.48
N LEU A 443 25.32 13.09 -10.72
CA LEU A 443 25.50 11.77 -10.10
C LEU A 443 26.52 10.90 -10.86
N GLU A 444 26.97 11.29 -12.04
CA GLU A 444 27.87 10.47 -12.86
C GLU A 444 29.22 10.22 -12.20
N GLN A 445 29.82 11.28 -11.62
CA GLN A 445 31.10 11.17 -10.93
C GLN A 445 30.96 10.31 -9.67
N GLU A 446 29.93 10.54 -8.85
CA GLU A 446 29.64 9.74 -7.65
C GLU A 446 29.36 8.26 -7.98
N LEU A 447 28.56 7.99 -9.03
CA LEU A 447 28.25 6.63 -9.47
C LEU A 447 29.49 5.91 -10.01
N SER A 448 30.36 6.59 -10.74
CA SER A 448 31.60 5.99 -11.25
C SER A 448 32.60 5.65 -10.15
N VAL A 449 32.71 6.50 -9.12
CA VAL A 449 33.53 6.24 -7.92
C VAL A 449 32.97 5.04 -7.17
N GLU A 450 31.66 4.99 -6.93
CA GLU A 450 31.03 3.86 -6.25
C GLU A 450 31.17 2.52 -7.00
N VAL A 451 31.07 2.52 -8.33
CA VAL A 451 31.34 1.31 -9.14
C VAL A 451 32.76 0.83 -8.91
N THR A 452 33.72 1.76 -8.93
CA THR A 452 35.14 1.46 -8.72
C THR A 452 35.40 0.94 -7.30
N GLU A 453 34.77 1.52 -6.28
CA GLU A 453 34.86 1.06 -4.89
C GLU A 453 34.25 -0.33 -4.69
N LEU A 454 33.13 -0.63 -5.34
CA LEU A 454 32.50 -1.95 -5.31
C LEU A 454 33.35 -3.01 -6.04
N GLU A 455 34.08 -2.63 -7.08
CA GLU A 455 35.01 -3.53 -7.78
C GLU A 455 36.30 -3.79 -6.97
N ILE A 456 36.78 -2.78 -6.22
CA ILE A 456 37.96 -2.90 -5.36
C ILE A 456 37.66 -3.68 -4.08
N GLY A 457 36.47 -3.51 -3.49
CA GLY A 457 36.04 -4.23 -2.28
C GLY A 457 35.75 -5.73 -2.47
N VAL A 458 35.87 -6.23 -3.70
CA VAL A 458 35.68 -7.65 -4.06
C VAL A 458 37.04 -8.36 -4.34
N ARG A 459 38.17 -7.64 -4.27
CA ARG A 459 39.52 -8.23 -4.40
C ARG A 459 40.12 -8.68 -3.08
#